data_AF-A0A6A1QJ22-F1
#
_entry.id   AF-A0A6A1QJ22-F1
#
_cell.length_a   1.000
_cell.length_b   1.000
_cell.length_c   1.000
_cell.angle_alpha   90.00
_cell.angle_beta   90.00
_cell.angle_gamma   90.00
#
_symmetry.space_group_name_H-M   'P 1'
#
loop_
_entity.id
_entity.type
_entity.pdbx_description
1 polymer ?
#
loop_
_entity_poly.entity_id
_entity_poly.type
_entity_poly.pdbx_seq_one_letter_code
_entity_poly.pdbx_strand_id
1 'polypeptide(L)'
;MVKEEPPSTSKDLQELQRRVSLLIASVQSNSKVVAFMKSPVGQYLDRHPFLTLTLLVFAAVSAVPVGVFLLLVVLTSLAAFVGVILLEGLVIAVGSFSLLCVLCGLGFMSLIMSGTIIVSYMVVSSLVNYWISP
;
A
#
# COMPACT_ATOMS: atom_id res chain seq x y z
N MET A 1 28.76 38.55 45.78
CA MET A 1 27.90 37.62 45.01
C MET A 1 27.14 38.46 43.98
N VAL A 2 27.64 38.45 42.75
CA VAL A 2 27.10 39.19 41.60
C VAL A 2 26.02 38.32 40.97
N LYS A 3 24.77 38.81 40.98
CA LYS A 3 23.62 38.13 40.37
C LYS A 3 23.40 38.76 39.00
N GLU A 4 24.17 38.28 38.02
CA GLU A 4 23.96 38.61 36.60
C GLU A 4 22.92 37.65 36.02
N GLU A 5 21.66 38.09 36.00
CA GLU A 5 20.61 37.46 35.19
C GLU A 5 20.53 38.20 33.84
N PRO A 6 20.51 37.48 32.70
CA PRO A 6 20.95 38.05 31.44
C PRO A 6 19.84 38.88 30.75
N PRO A 7 20.14 40.11 30.28
CA PRO A 7 19.24 40.97 29.52
C PRO A 7 19.06 40.54 28.04
N SER A 8 19.56 39.37 27.64
CA SER A 8 19.52 38.86 26.27
C SER A 8 18.24 38.08 25.95
N THR A 9 17.73 37.29 26.91
CA THR A 9 16.52 36.46 26.73
C THR A 9 15.26 37.30 26.51
N SER A 10 15.19 38.49 27.11
CA SER A 10 14.05 39.41 26.93
C SER A 10 14.02 40.00 25.52
N LYS A 11 15.18 40.33 24.93
CA LYS A 11 15.29 40.86 23.57
C LYS A 11 14.92 39.83 22.52
N ASP A 12 15.36 38.58 22.71
CA ASP A 12 15.02 37.47 21.82
C ASP A 12 13.52 37.14 21.84
N LEU A 13 12.90 37.12 23.03
CA LEU A 13 11.45 36.96 23.16
C LEU A 13 10.69 38.11 22.49
N GLN A 14 11.17 39.34 22.59
CA GLN A 14 10.56 40.51 21.97
C GLN A 14 10.63 40.43 20.44
N GLU A 15 11.75 39.95 19.90
CA GLU A 15 11.94 39.72 18.46
C GLU A 15 11.06 38.56 17.96
N LEU A 16 10.96 37.48 18.73
CA LEU A 16 10.05 36.37 18.42
C LEU A 16 8.60 36.84 18.41
N GLN A 17 8.20 37.65 19.38
CA GLN A 17 6.86 38.23 19.46
C GLN A 17 6.58 39.15 18.27
N ARG A 18 7.59 39.91 17.82
CA ARG A 18 7.50 40.79 16.64
C ARG A 18 7.35 39.99 15.34
N ARG A 19 8.11 38.91 15.19
CA ARG A 19 8.02 37.98 14.05
C ARG A 19 6.69 37.24 14.02
N VAL A 20 6.20 36.77 15.17
CA VAL A 20 4.89 36.14 15.30
C VAL A 20 3.78 37.13 14.95
N SER A 21 3.88 38.38 15.41
CA SER A 21 2.91 39.43 15.07
C SER A 21 2.90 39.74 13.57
N LEU A 22 4.07 39.76 12.93
CA LEU A 22 4.20 39.93 11.47
C LEU A 22 3.62 38.73 10.69
N LEU A 23 3.84 37.50 11.17
CA LEU A 23 3.23 36.31 10.57
C LEU A 23 1.71 36.30 10.73
N ILE A 24 1.19 36.69 11.89
CA ILE A 24 -0.26 36.79 12.13
C ILE A 24 -0.88 37.83 11.21
N ALA A 25 -0.27 39.01 11.08
CA ALA A 25 -0.73 40.05 10.16
C ALA A 25 -0.71 39.59 8.68
N SER A 26 0.30 38.79 8.30
CA SER A 26 0.42 38.18 6.96
C SER A 26 -0.65 37.10 6.72
N VAL A 27 -0.99 36.30 7.72
CA VAL A 27 -2.05 35.29 7.65
C VAL A 27 -3.43 35.96 7.59
N GLN A 28 -3.63 37.07 8.32
CA GLN A 28 -4.88 37.83 8.30
C GLN A 28 -5.11 38.58 6.97
N SER A 29 -4.04 39.02 6.29
CA SER A 29 -4.16 39.67 4.97
C SER A 29 -4.39 38.69 3.82
N ASN A 30 -4.26 37.38 4.06
CA ASN A 30 -4.49 36.37 3.05
C ASN A 30 -6.00 36.24 2.73
N SER A 31 -6.35 36.49 1.48
CA SER A 31 -7.73 36.45 0.97
C SER A 31 -8.43 35.10 1.20
N LYS A 32 -7.69 33.99 1.22
CA LYS A 32 -8.22 32.65 1.53
C LYS A 32 -8.69 32.50 2.98
N VAL A 33 -8.00 33.09 3.94
CA VAL A 33 -8.36 33.02 5.37
C VAL A 33 -9.58 33.90 5.64
N VAL A 34 -9.61 35.09 5.04
CA VAL A 34 -10.76 36.00 5.08
C VAL A 34 -12.00 35.37 4.43
N ALA A 35 -11.85 34.64 3.32
CA ALA A 35 -12.95 33.93 2.68
C ALA A 35 -13.50 32.78 3.55
N PHE A 36 -12.63 32.07 4.27
CA PHE A 36 -13.03 31.02 5.22
C PHE A 36 -13.79 31.59 6.42
N MET A 37 -13.34 32.71 6.99
CA MET A 37 -14.04 33.42 8.08
C MET A 37 -15.42 33.95 7.65
N LYS A 38 -15.58 34.29 6.37
CA LYS A 38 -16.84 34.79 5.81
C LYS A 38 -17.82 33.69 5.40
N SER A 39 -17.41 32.41 5.47
CA SER A 39 -18.28 31.27 5.21
C SER A 39 -19.27 31.06 6.38
N PRO A 40 -20.44 30.42 6.16
CA PRO A 40 -21.41 30.14 7.22
C PRO A 40 -20.80 29.36 8.40
N VAL A 41 -19.78 28.54 8.15
CA VAL A 41 -19.01 27.83 9.18
C VAL A 41 -18.11 28.78 9.98
N GLY A 42 -17.48 29.75 9.32
CA GLY A 42 -16.65 30.79 9.95
C GLY A 42 -17.48 31.78 10.77
N GLN A 43 -18.66 32.16 10.29
CA GLN A 43 -19.58 33.07 10.98
C GLN A 43 -20.26 32.41 12.20
N TYR A 44 -20.45 31.08 12.18
CA TYR A 44 -20.95 30.30 13.31
C TYR A 44 -19.88 30.10 14.39
N LEU A 45 -18.63 29.93 13.97
CA LEU A 45 -17.45 29.87 14.86
C LEU A 45 -17.14 31.24 15.50
N ASP A 46 -17.28 32.34 14.77
CA ASP A 46 -17.05 33.70 15.29
C ASP A 46 -18.08 34.08 16.37
N ARG A 47 -19.34 33.63 16.20
CA ARG A 47 -20.45 33.91 17.12
C ARG A 47 -20.34 33.16 18.47
N HIS A 48 -19.58 32.07 18.54
CA HIS A 48 -19.32 31.32 19.77
C HIS A 48 -17.83 30.92 19.89
N PRO A 49 -16.96 31.81 20.40
CA PRO A 49 -15.51 31.58 20.47
C PRO A 49 -15.11 30.33 21.27
N PHE A 50 -15.89 29.94 22.29
CA PHE A 50 -15.65 28.72 23.07
C PHE A 50 -15.92 27.43 22.28
N LEU A 51 -16.94 27.45 21.41
CA LEU A 51 -17.34 26.28 20.64
C LEU A 51 -16.33 25.99 19.54
N THR A 52 -15.81 27.05 18.92
CA THR A 52 -14.70 27.04 17.97
C THR A 52 -13.42 26.49 18.58
N LEU A 53 -13.04 27.00 19.75
CA LEU A 53 -11.83 26.56 20.45
C LEU A 53 -11.96 25.10 20.88
N THR A 54 -13.14 24.68 21.34
CA THR A 54 -13.42 23.28 21.73
C THR A 54 -13.37 22.35 20.53
N LEU A 55 -13.96 22.72 19.39
CA LEU A 55 -13.88 21.95 18.14
C LEU A 55 -12.46 21.85 17.61
N LEU A 56 -11.68 22.94 17.67
CA LEU A 56 -10.29 22.95 17.23
C LEU A 56 -9.41 22.06 18.11
N VAL A 57 -9.56 22.15 19.43
CA VAL A 57 -8.83 21.29 20.38
C VAL A 57 -9.28 19.84 20.23
N PHE A 58 -10.57 19.58 20.07
CA PHE A 58 -11.08 18.23 19.83
C PHE A 58 -10.55 17.66 18.52
N ALA A 59 -10.55 18.42 17.44
CA ALA A 59 -9.98 18.01 16.16
C ALA A 59 -8.46 17.79 16.25
N ALA A 60 -7.73 18.65 16.96
CA ALA A 60 -6.29 18.49 17.16
C ALA A 60 -5.97 17.24 18.00
N VAL A 61 -6.75 16.99 19.05
CA VAL A 61 -6.61 15.82 19.93
C VAL A 61 -7.10 14.54 19.25
N SER A 62 -8.12 14.60 18.39
CA SER A 62 -8.65 13.44 17.67
C SER A 62 -7.87 13.12 16.40
N ALA A 63 -7.20 14.10 15.78
CA ALA A 63 -6.42 13.90 14.57
C ALA A 63 -5.28 12.88 14.78
N VAL A 64 -4.66 12.89 15.95
CA VAL A 64 -3.58 11.94 16.29
C VAL A 64 -4.08 10.49 16.33
N PRO A 65 -5.08 10.11 17.15
CA PRO A 65 -5.58 8.73 17.20
C PRO A 65 -6.25 8.31 15.89
N VAL A 66 -6.99 9.21 15.21
CA VAL A 66 -7.62 8.90 13.90
C VAL A 66 -6.55 8.70 12.83
N GLY A 67 -5.50 9.51 12.81
CA GLY A 67 -4.39 9.39 11.87
C GLY A 67 -3.65 8.07 12.05
N VAL A 68 -3.32 7.69 13.29
CA VAL A 68 -2.68 6.40 13.59
C VAL A 68 -3.58 5.24 13.18
N PHE A 69 -4.88 5.31 13.45
CA PHE A 69 -5.83 4.28 13.04
C PHE A 69 -5.90 4.11 11.52
N LEU A 70 -6.05 5.22 10.78
CA LEU A 70 -6.08 5.18 9.32
C LEU A 70 -4.78 4.65 8.74
N LEU A 71 -3.63 5.03 9.30
CA LEU A 71 -2.33 4.55 8.86
C LEU A 71 -2.21 3.04 9.08
N LEU A 72 -2.63 2.51 10.24
CA LEU A 72 -2.66 1.08 10.51
C LEU A 72 -3.60 0.33 9.56
N VAL A 73 -4.79 0.89 9.28
CA VAL A 73 -5.74 0.28 8.34
C VAL A 73 -5.14 0.20 6.94
N VAL A 74 -4.51 1.26 6.45
CA VAL A 74 -3.85 1.27 5.14
C VAL A 74 -2.70 0.28 5.10
N LEU A 75 -1.86 0.25 6.14
CA LEU A 75 -0.72 -0.66 6.22
C LEU A 75 -1.18 -2.13 6.25
N THR A 76 -2.21 -2.42 7.05
CA THR A 76 -2.79 -3.77 7.17
C THR A 76 -3.46 -4.20 5.88
N SER A 77 -4.17 -3.30 5.21
CA SER A 77 -4.77 -3.55 3.90
C SER A 77 -3.69 -3.86 2.85
N LEU A 78 -2.63 -3.06 2.78
CA LEU A 78 -1.50 -3.31 1.87
C LEU A 78 -0.84 -4.65 2.16
N ALA A 79 -0.59 -4.96 3.43
CA ALA A 79 -0.04 -6.25 3.83
C ALA A 79 -0.96 -7.42 3.43
N ALA A 80 -2.28 -7.27 3.58
CA ALA A 80 -3.26 -8.27 3.15
C ALA A 80 -3.25 -8.44 1.63
N PHE A 81 -3.21 -7.36 0.85
CA PHE A 81 -3.09 -7.43 -0.62
C PHE A 81 -1.82 -8.17 -1.06
N VAL A 82 -0.67 -7.82 -0.49
CA VAL A 82 0.59 -8.52 -0.75
C VAL A 82 0.48 -9.99 -0.37
N GLY A 83 -0.13 -10.30 0.78
CA GLY A 83 -0.36 -11.67 1.24
C GLY A 83 -1.20 -12.49 0.26
N VAL A 84 -2.31 -11.93 -0.25
CA VAL A 84 -3.16 -12.59 -1.25
C VAL A 84 -2.41 -12.83 -2.55
N ILE A 85 -1.67 -11.83 -3.06
CA ILE A 85 -0.87 -11.97 -4.28
C ILE A 85 0.17 -13.09 -4.14
N LEU A 86 0.86 -13.16 -3.00
CA LEU A 86 1.82 -14.22 -2.73
C LEU A 86 1.16 -15.60 -2.62
N LEU A 87 0.01 -15.69 -1.95
CA LEU A 87 -0.75 -16.94 -1.82
C LEU A 87 -1.24 -17.43 -3.18
N GLU A 88 -1.83 -16.54 -3.98
CA GLU A 88 -2.32 -16.85 -5.33
C GLU A 88 -1.15 -17.30 -6.22
N GLY A 89 -0.03 -16.56 -6.19
CA GLY A 89 1.19 -16.95 -6.90
C GLY A 89 1.71 -18.33 -6.49
N LEU A 90 1.71 -18.64 -5.19
CA LEU A 90 2.10 -19.96 -4.68
C LEU A 90 1.16 -21.05 -5.16
N VAL A 91 -0.16 -20.84 -5.08
CA VAL A 91 -1.17 -21.81 -5.52
C VAL A 91 -1.03 -22.08 -7.02
N ILE A 92 -0.86 -21.03 -7.82
CA ILE A 92 -0.64 -21.17 -9.28
C ILE A 92 0.67 -21.91 -9.54
N ALA A 93 1.75 -21.61 -8.82
CA ALA A 93 3.03 -22.29 -8.99
C ALA A 93 2.94 -23.79 -8.68
N VAL A 94 2.33 -24.15 -7.54
CA VAL A 94 2.13 -25.54 -7.14
C VAL A 94 1.20 -26.26 -8.11
N GLY A 95 0.11 -25.61 -8.52
CA GLY A 95 -0.83 -26.13 -9.51
C GLY A 95 -0.15 -26.37 -10.87
N SER A 96 0.64 -25.40 -11.33
CA SER A 96 1.40 -25.51 -12.59
C SER A 96 2.43 -26.63 -12.53
N PHE A 97 3.16 -26.76 -11.42
CA PHE A 97 4.13 -27.83 -11.23
C PHE A 97 3.45 -29.21 -11.23
N SER A 98 2.29 -29.33 -10.58
CA SER A 98 1.49 -30.56 -10.58
C SER A 98 0.98 -30.90 -11.98
N LEU A 99 0.42 -29.93 -12.70
CA LEU A 99 -0.02 -30.08 -14.08
C LEU A 99 1.13 -30.48 -15.02
N LEU A 100 2.28 -29.80 -14.92
CA LEU A 100 3.48 -30.14 -15.67
C LEU A 100 3.93 -31.58 -15.39
N CYS A 101 3.92 -32.00 -14.12
CA CYS A 101 4.26 -33.37 -13.73
C CYS A 101 3.31 -34.38 -14.38
N VAL A 102 1.99 -34.13 -14.32
CA VAL A 102 0.98 -35.02 -14.91
C VAL A 102 1.08 -35.05 -16.43
N LEU A 103 1.19 -33.91 -17.10
CA LEU A 103 1.39 -33.84 -18.56
C LEU A 103 2.67 -34.55 -18.98
N CYS A 104 3.76 -34.37 -18.23
CA CYS A 104 5.03 -35.03 -18.48
C CYS A 104 4.88 -36.55 -18.36
N GLY A 105 4.26 -37.04 -17.29
CA GLY A 105 3.99 -38.47 -17.11
C GLY A 105 3.14 -39.06 -18.23
N LEU A 106 2.06 -38.37 -18.61
CA LEU A 106 1.23 -38.74 -19.77
C LEU A 106 2.02 -38.75 -21.08
N GLY A 107 2.87 -37.74 -21.30
CA GLY A 107 3.73 -37.65 -22.47
C GLY A 107 4.70 -38.83 -22.56
N PHE A 108 5.39 -39.16 -21.47
CA PHE A 108 6.27 -40.32 -21.41
C PHE A 108 5.52 -41.63 -21.68
N MET A 109 4.38 -41.83 -21.04
CA MET A 109 3.56 -43.04 -21.26
C MET A 109 3.08 -43.13 -22.71
N SER A 110 2.69 -42.00 -23.32
CA SER A 110 2.31 -41.94 -24.72
C SER A 110 3.46 -42.28 -25.66
N LEU A 111 4.68 -41.79 -25.38
CA LEU A 111 5.87 -42.10 -26.17
C LEU A 111 6.23 -43.59 -26.08
N ILE A 112 6.15 -44.17 -24.88
CA ILE A 112 6.39 -45.61 -24.68
C ILE A 112 5.38 -46.41 -25.49
N MET A 113 4.08 -46.14 -25.34
CA MET A 113 3.03 -46.85 -26.08
C MET A 113 3.20 -46.72 -27.59
N SER A 114 3.41 -45.50 -28.10
CA SER A 114 3.65 -45.26 -29.52
C SER A 114 4.90 -45.98 -30.02
N GLY A 115 6.00 -45.92 -29.25
CA GLY A 115 7.24 -46.63 -29.57
C GLY A 115 7.04 -48.14 -29.62
N THR A 116 6.32 -48.73 -28.66
CA THR A 116 6.00 -50.16 -28.67
C THR A 116 5.16 -50.55 -29.88
N ILE A 117 4.16 -49.75 -30.25
CA ILE A 117 3.33 -49.99 -31.44
C ILE A 117 4.18 -49.93 -32.72
N ILE A 118 5.08 -48.95 -32.86
CA ILE A 118 5.96 -48.83 -34.03
C ILE A 118 6.94 -50.00 -34.12
N VAL A 119 7.60 -50.37 -33.02
CA VAL A 119 8.55 -51.49 -32.99
C VAL A 119 7.83 -52.80 -33.30
N SER A 120 6.66 -53.04 -32.70
CA SER A 120 5.87 -54.24 -33.00
C SER A 120 5.41 -54.28 -34.45
N TYR A 121 4.97 -53.15 -35.03
CA TYR A 121 4.65 -53.06 -36.45
C TYR A 121 5.84 -53.38 -37.35
N MET A 122 7.03 -52.84 -37.06
CA MET A 122 8.25 -53.13 -37.83
C MET A 122 8.65 -54.60 -37.74
N VAL A 123 8.59 -55.20 -36.55
CA VAL A 123 8.93 -56.62 -36.35
C VAL A 123 7.95 -57.50 -37.11
N VAL A 124 6.65 -57.26 -36.99
CA VAL A 124 5.62 -58.02 -37.72
C VAL A 124 5.78 -57.85 -39.23
N SER A 125 5.97 -56.62 -39.71
CA SER A 125 6.17 -56.35 -41.14
C SER A 125 7.41 -57.04 -41.69
N SER A 126 8.50 -57.07 -40.92
CA SER A 126 9.73 -57.78 -41.29
C SER A 126 9.50 -59.29 -41.33
N LEU A 127 8.82 -59.86 -40.33
CA LEU A 127 8.50 -61.29 -40.29
C LEU A 127 7.63 -61.71 -41.48
N VAL A 128 6.61 -60.91 -41.80
CA VAL A 128 5.71 -61.14 -42.95
C VAL A 128 6.47 -61.04 -44.27
N ASN A 129 7.35 -60.06 -44.43
CA ASN A 129 8.20 -59.97 -45.62
C ASN A 129 9.12 -61.18 -45.77
N TYR A 130 9.74 -61.68 -44.69
CA TYR A 130 10.53 -62.91 -44.74
C TYR A 130 9.71 -64.15 -45.12
N TRP A 131 8.44 -64.22 -44.70
CA TRP A 131 7.54 -65.33 -45.02
C TRP A 131 6.99 -65.28 -46.45
N ILE A 132 6.80 -64.08 -47.02
CA ILE A 132 6.28 -63.87 -48.38
C ILE A 132 7.39 -63.82 -49.43
N SER A 133 8.64 -63.60 -49.02
CA SER A 133 9.79 -63.72 -49.93
C SER A 133 10.00 -65.20 -50.30
N PRO A 134 9.99 -65.57 -51.60
CA PRO A 134 10.10 -66.95 -52.07
C PRO A 134 11.47 -67.59 -51.82
#